data_AF-A0A2D5PNH5-F1
#
_entry.id   AF-A0A2D5PNH5-F1
#
_cell.length_a   1.000
_cell.length_b   1.000
_cell.length_c   1.000
_cell.angle_alpha   90.00
_cell.angle_beta   90.00
_cell.angle_gamma   90.00
#
_symmetry.space_group_name_H-M   'P 1'
#
loop_
_entity.id
_entity.type
_entity.pdbx_description
1 polymer ?
#
loop_
_entity_poly.entity_id
_entity_poly.type
_entity_poly.pdbx_seq_one_letter_code
_entity_poly.pdbx_strand_id
1 'polypeptide(L)'
;MASQEEILKAHEAETILNSDVLKEAFAHLKDEYITRWLQSNSPDEQQLREAFHKSALLLPEIEKHLRIFVEKGKLTKANIDRIRKIA
;
A
#
# COMPACT_ATOMS: atom_id res chain seq x y z
N MET A 1 24.77 -5.85 -0.60
CA MET A 1 25.00 -4.57 0.10
C MET A 1 23.66 -3.85 0.14
N ALA A 2 23.18 -3.44 1.32
CA ALA A 2 21.91 -2.71 1.42
C ALA A 2 22.03 -1.43 0.58
N SER A 3 21.31 -1.42 -0.55
CA SER A 3 21.66 -0.61 -1.71
C SER A 3 21.03 0.77 -1.62
N GLN A 4 21.70 1.77 -2.19
CA GLN A 4 21.14 3.10 -2.43
C GLN A 4 19.75 3.05 -3.09
N GLU A 5 19.49 2.00 -3.86
CA GLU A 5 18.18 1.65 -4.42
C GLU A 5 17.07 1.43 -3.37
N GLU A 6 17.36 0.79 -2.23
CA GLU A 6 16.36 0.62 -1.16
C GLU A 6 15.95 1.95 -0.53
N ILE A 7 16.90 2.89 -0.42
CA ILE A 7 16.64 4.25 0.07
C ILE A 7 15.79 5.02 -0.95
N LEU A 8 16.10 4.88 -2.25
CA LEU A 8 15.31 5.51 -3.32
C LEU A 8 13.87 4.98 -3.35
N LYS A 9 13.70 3.66 -3.31
CA LYS A 9 12.38 3.00 -3.25
C LYS A 9 11.57 3.43 -2.03
N ALA A 10 12.21 3.62 -0.88
CA ALA A 10 11.54 4.11 0.32
C ALA A 10 11.04 5.55 0.16
N HIS A 11 11.83 6.44 -0.45
CA HIS A 11 11.40 7.82 -0.72
C HIS A 11 10.24 7.87 -1.73
N GLU A 12 10.30 7.04 -2.77
CA GLU A 12 9.20 6.92 -3.74
C GLU A 12 7.92 6.42 -3.05
N ALA A 13 8.01 5.35 -2.25
CA ALA A 13 6.88 4.82 -1.50
C ALA A 13 6.28 5.85 -0.52
N GLU A 14 7.12 6.66 0.14
CA GLU A 14 6.69 7.76 1.01
C GLU A 14 5.96 8.85 0.21
N THR A 15 6.47 9.21 -0.98
CA THR A 15 5.81 10.17 -1.88
C THR A 15 4.42 9.66 -2.31
N ILE A 16 4.33 8.39 -2.68
CA ILE A 16 3.09 7.72 -3.07
C ILE A 16 2.08 7.74 -1.91
N LEU A 17 2.50 7.34 -0.70
CA LEU A 17 1.64 7.31 0.50
C LEU A 17 1.15 8.71 0.91
N ASN A 18 1.92 9.75 0.62
CA ASN A 18 1.56 11.12 0.94
C ASN A 18 0.72 11.79 -0.16
N SER A 19 0.57 11.18 -1.33
CA SER A 19 -0.22 11.72 -2.44
C SER A 19 -1.71 11.75 -2.11
N ASP A 20 -2.28 12.94 -2.03
CA ASP A 20 -3.71 13.12 -1.73
C ASP A 20 -4.60 12.58 -2.86
N VAL A 21 -4.19 12.76 -4.12
CA VAL A 21 -4.87 12.20 -5.30
C VAL A 21 -4.96 10.67 -5.22
N LEU A 22 -3.88 10.01 -4.77
CA LEU A 22 -3.88 8.56 -4.65
C LEU A 22 -4.78 8.08 -3.51
N LYS A 23 -4.74 8.76 -2.36
CA LYS A 23 -5.63 8.46 -1.22
C LYS A 23 -7.09 8.59 -1.64
N GLU A 24 -7.43 9.65 -2.34
CA GLU A 24 -8.79 9.90 -2.84
C GLU A 24 -9.21 8.83 -3.86
N ALA A 25 -8.33 8.44 -4.79
CA ALA A 25 -8.57 7.35 -5.72
C ALA A 25 -8.83 6.00 -5.02
N PHE A 26 -8.04 5.67 -3.98
CA PHE A 26 -8.24 4.46 -3.18
C PHE A 26 -9.56 4.48 -2.40
N ALA A 27 -9.93 5.63 -1.84
CA ALA A 27 -11.20 5.81 -1.15
C ALA A 27 -12.38 5.62 -2.10
N HIS A 28 -12.37 6.29 -3.26
CA HIS A 28 -13.40 6.12 -4.28
C HIS A 28 -13.53 4.67 -4.76
N LEU A 29 -12.40 4.00 -5.01
CA LEU A 29 -12.41 2.61 -5.45
C LEU A 29 -12.97 1.66 -4.38
N LYS A 30 -12.63 1.90 -3.11
CA LYS A 30 -13.18 1.14 -1.99
C LYS A 30 -14.69 1.32 -1.89
N ASP A 31 -15.17 2.56 -1.99
CA ASP A 31 -16.60 2.87 -1.93
C ASP A 31 -17.36 2.24 -3.09
N GLU A 32 -16.77 2.23 -4.29
CA GLU A 32 -17.34 1.54 -5.46
C GLU A 32 -17.47 0.03 -5.20
N TYR A 33 -16.43 -0.63 -4.71
CA TYR A 33 -16.47 -2.07 -4.42
C TYR A 33 -17.46 -2.42 -3.31
N ILE A 34 -17.54 -1.61 -2.25
CA ILE A 34 -18.54 -1.80 -1.18
C ILE A 34 -19.95 -1.60 -1.75
N THR A 35 -20.15 -0.59 -2.60
CA THR A 35 -21.45 -0.33 -3.23
C THR A 35 -21.88 -1.50 -4.10
N ARG A 36 -20.99 -2.01 -4.97
CA ARG A 36 -21.28 -3.18 -5.81
C ARG A 36 -21.51 -4.45 -4.99
N TRP A 37 -20.80 -4.60 -3.87
CA TRP A 37 -21.04 -5.68 -2.91
C TRP A 37 -22.43 -5.60 -2.28
N LEU A 38 -22.88 -4.41 -1.87
CA LEU A 38 -24.23 -4.18 -1.30
C LEU A 38 -25.35 -4.35 -2.35
N GLN A 39 -25.06 -4.12 -3.63
CA GLN A 39 -26.03 -4.24 -4.71
C GLN A 39 -26.20 -5.68 -5.21
N SER A 40 -25.23 -6.57 -4.96
CA SER A 40 -25.29 -7.98 -5.39
C SER A 40 -26.14 -8.80 -4.44
N ASN A 41 -27.46 -8.69 -4.59
CA ASN A 41 -28.48 -9.24 -3.67
C ASN A 41 -29.07 -10.57 -4.12
N SER A 42 -28.75 -11.05 -5.33
CA SER A 42 -29.25 -12.34 -5.80
C SER A 42 -28.51 -13.51 -5.12
N PRO A 43 -29.19 -14.63 -4.83
CA PRO A 43 -28.54 -15.87 -4.39
C PRO A 43 -27.41 -16.32 -5.34
N ASP A 44 -27.59 -16.15 -6.66
CA ASP A 44 -26.63 -16.59 -7.68
C ASP A 44 -25.37 -15.71 -7.74
N GLU A 45 -25.38 -14.54 -7.09
CA GLU A 45 -24.27 -13.57 -7.10
C GLU A 45 -23.28 -13.77 -5.95
N GLN A 46 -23.33 -14.91 -5.24
CA GLN A 46 -22.43 -15.18 -4.12
C GLN A 46 -20.94 -14.98 -4.49
N GLN A 47 -20.52 -15.55 -5.63
CA GLN A 47 -19.12 -15.43 -6.07
C GLN A 47 -18.73 -13.98 -6.37
N LEU A 48 -19.66 -13.20 -6.92
CA LEU A 48 -19.46 -11.78 -7.21
C LEU A 48 -19.33 -10.96 -5.92
N ARG A 49 -20.18 -11.23 -4.92
CA ARG A 49 -20.06 -10.64 -3.58
C ARG A 49 -18.69 -10.93 -2.96
N GLU A 50 -18.28 -12.20 -2.96
CA GLU A 50 -16.98 -12.58 -2.40
C GLU A 50 -15.81 -11.90 -3.12
N ALA A 51 -15.91 -11.72 -4.44
CA ALA A 51 -14.89 -11.03 -5.22
C ALA A 51 -14.78 -9.55 -4.81
N PHE A 52 -15.88 -8.79 -4.76
CA PHE A 52 -15.85 -7.38 -4.35
C PHE A 52 -15.35 -7.21 -2.91
N HIS A 53 -15.78 -8.08 -1.99
CA HIS A 53 -15.31 -8.05 -0.61
C HIS A 53 -13.79 -8.27 -0.52
N LYS A 54 -13.26 -9.29 -1.22
CA LYS A 54 -11.81 -9.57 -1.26
C LYS A 54 -11.04 -8.40 -1.88
N SER A 55 -11.54 -7.81 -2.97
CA SER A 55 -10.92 -6.65 -3.62
C SER A 55 -10.87 -5.43 -2.70
N ALA A 56 -11.94 -5.14 -1.97
CA ALA A 56 -11.97 -4.04 -1.01
C ALA A 56 -10.97 -4.25 0.15
N LEU A 57 -10.79 -5.49 0.61
CA LEU A 57 -9.79 -5.85 1.63
C LEU A 57 -8.35 -5.80 1.14
N LEU A 58 -8.11 -5.91 -0.18
CA LEU A 58 -6.76 -5.85 -0.74
C LEU A 58 -6.20 -4.41 -0.77
N LEU A 59 -7.06 -3.40 -0.92
CA LEU A 59 -6.65 -1.99 -0.97
C LEU A 59 -5.77 -1.56 0.23
N PRO A 60 -6.15 -1.80 1.51
CA PRO A 60 -5.28 -1.48 2.64
C PRO A 60 -3.99 -2.31 2.69
N GLU A 61 -3.96 -3.51 2.11
CA GLU A 61 -2.73 -4.31 2.05
C GLU A 61 -1.70 -3.67 1.09
N ILE A 62 -2.13 -3.02 0.01
CA ILE A 62 -1.24 -2.27 -0.88
C ILE A 62 -0.57 -1.12 -0.11
N GLU A 63 -1.33 -0.35 0.66
CA GLU A 63 -0.77 0.70 1.53
C GLU A 63 0.25 0.13 2.53
N LYS A 64 -0.07 -1.00 3.14
CA LYS A 64 0.83 -1.68 4.09
C LYS A 64 2.15 -2.08 3.42
N HIS A 65 2.11 -2.60 2.19
CA HIS A 65 3.33 -2.90 1.44
C HIS A 65 4.16 -1.66 1.13
N LEU A 66 3.52 -0.53 0.80
CA LEU A 66 4.22 0.75 0.64
C LEU A 66 4.90 1.19 1.95
N ARG A 67 4.21 1.06 3.09
CA ARG A 67 4.79 1.38 4.42
C ARG A 67 6.00 0.50 4.73
N ILE A 68 5.95 -0.78 4.36
CA ILE A 68 7.09 -1.70 4.54
C ILE A 68 8.32 -1.22 3.75
N PHE A 69 8.14 -0.71 2.52
CA PHE A 69 9.26 -0.13 1.76
C PHE A 69 9.87 1.08 2.46
N VAL A 70 9.03 1.98 2.98
CA VAL A 70 9.46 3.16 3.74
C VAL A 70 10.30 2.76 4.95
N GLU A 71 9.78 1.86 5.78
CA GLU A 71 10.48 1.42 7.00
C GLU A 71 11.79 0.70 6.70
N LYS A 72 11.82 -0.13 5.65
CA LYS A 72 13.05 -0.80 5.21
C LYS A 72 14.13 0.21 4.82
N GLY A 73 13.80 1.24 4.03
CA GLY A 73 14.79 2.25 3.62
C GLY A 73 15.29 3.11 4.79
N LYS A 74 14.44 3.43 5.77
CA LYS A 74 14.85 4.14 7.00
C LYS A 74 15.89 3.32 7.78
N LEU A 75 15.66 2.02 7.95
CA LEU A 75 16.59 1.11 8.61
C LEU A 75 17.92 1.00 7.84
N THR A 76 17.85 0.87 6.51
CA THR A 76 19.06 0.82 5.65
C THR A 76 19.88 2.11 5.77
N LYS A 77 19.24 3.28 5.73
CA LYS A 77 19.92 4.57 5.90
C LYS A 77 20.61 4.69 7.26
N ALA A 78 19.89 4.35 8.34
CA ALA A 78 20.43 4.39 9.70
C ALA A 78 21.66 3.48 9.87
N ASN A 79 21.66 2.30 9.23
CA ASN A 79 22.80 1.39 9.25
C ASN A 79 24.02 1.95 8.49
N ILE A 80 23.82 2.54 7.32
CA ILE A 80 24.90 3.19 6.55
C ILE A 80 25.52 4.34 7.34
N ASP A 81 24.69 5.20 7.94
CA ASP A 81 25.16 6.35 8.73
C ASP A 81 25.95 5.90 9.97
N ARG A 82 25.56 4.79 10.60
CA ARG A 82 26.32 4.19 11.70
C ARG A 82 27.69 3.70 11.25
N ILE A 83 27.78 3.00 10.12
CA ILE A 83 29.05 2.51 9.57
C ILE A 83 29.99 3.68 9.25
N ARG A 84 29.46 4.75 8.62
CA ARG A 84 30.22 5.95 8.28
C ARG A 84 30.74 6.73 9.49
N LYS A 85 30.08 6.64 10.65
CA LYS A 85 30.55 7.28 11.90
C LYS A 85 31.70 6.54 12.57
N ILE A 86 31.88 5.25 12.26
CA ILE A 86 32.88 4.38 12.91
C ILE A 86 34.14 4.25 12.03
N ALA A 87 34.02 4.48 10.72
CA ALA A 87 35.12 4.57 9.76
C ALA A 87 35.78 5.97 9.78
#